data_AF-A0A2N9IEE2-F1
#
_entry.id   AF-A0A2N9IEE2-F1
#
_cell.length_a   1.000
_cell.length_b   1.000
_cell.length_c   1.000
_cell.angle_alpha   90.00
_cell.angle_beta   90.00
_cell.angle_gamma   90.00
#
_symmetry.space_group_name_H-M   'P 1'
#
loop_
_entity.id
_entity.type
_entity.pdbx_description
1 polymer ?
#
loop_
_entity_poly.entity_id
_entity_poly.type
_entity_poly.pdbx_seq_one_letter_code
_entity_poly.pdbx_strand_id
1 'polypeptide(L)'
;MKAETVKPLLRSAKATTGHRQTVPHRTASRLLAAAAAAARSRHAPFARSGSALRSDLMALDIQLQNYIVDLQSNDMFLELNGIDELARKMVETEKDVTYPLVYLLVKLVLTLPVATATVERSFSAMKYIKNLLRNRMGDQWMNDCLVTYIESDVFDSIDNEAIMQRYQAMKTRRRIL
;
A
#
# COMPACT_ATOMS: atom_id res chain seq x y z
N MET A 1 -26.02 68.57 23.26
CA MET A 1 -24.83 69.22 22.69
C MET A 1 -23.78 69.33 23.78
N LYS A 2 -22.61 68.73 23.54
CA LYS A 2 -21.45 68.73 24.44
C LYS A 2 -20.64 70.01 24.17
N ALA A 3 -20.17 70.67 25.23
CA ALA A 3 -19.13 71.69 25.18
C ALA A 3 -17.94 71.23 26.02
N GLU A 4 -16.90 70.90 25.26
CA GLU A 4 -15.44 70.97 25.45
C GLU A 4 -14.84 71.70 26.67
N THR A 5 -13.55 71.39 26.92
CA THR A 5 -12.49 72.26 27.51
C THR A 5 -12.10 71.93 28.97
N VAL A 6 -10.86 71.64 29.41
CA VAL A 6 -9.52 71.37 28.82
C VAL A 6 -8.49 71.14 29.96
N LYS A 7 -7.51 70.24 29.71
CA LYS A 7 -6.11 70.14 30.27
C LYS A 7 -5.89 69.74 31.75
N PRO A 8 -4.65 69.36 32.19
CA PRO A 8 -3.35 69.26 31.48
C PRO A 8 -2.43 68.03 31.80
N LEU A 9 -1.35 67.91 31.02
CA LEU A 9 0.04 67.53 31.37
C LEU A 9 0.33 66.27 32.22
N LEU A 10 1.15 65.36 31.69
CA LEU A 10 2.53 65.11 32.17
C LEU A 10 3.14 63.84 31.55
N ARG A 11 4.37 64.00 31.03
CA ARG A 11 5.51 63.05 31.03
C ARG A 11 5.30 61.70 30.31
N SER A 12 6.29 61.04 29.73
CA SER A 12 7.70 61.27 29.41
C SER A 12 8.13 59.98 28.69
N ALA A 13 9.01 60.11 27.71
CA ALA A 13 10.01 59.12 27.30
C ALA A 13 9.52 57.75 26.73
N LYS A 14 9.72 57.45 25.43
CA LYS A 14 10.98 57.06 24.74
C LYS A 14 11.21 55.55 24.77
N ALA A 15 11.09 54.89 23.61
CA ALA A 15 11.90 53.77 23.09
C ALA A 15 11.20 53.17 21.85
N THR A 16 11.58 53.53 20.62
CA THR A 16 12.47 52.74 19.73
C THR A 16 12.15 51.24 19.68
N THR A 17 11.73 50.75 18.49
CA THR A 17 12.48 49.75 17.68
C THR A 17 11.53 49.02 16.71
N GLY A 18 11.94 48.93 15.44
CA GLY A 18 11.69 47.70 14.67
C GLY A 18 10.75 47.80 13.48
N HIS A 19 11.22 48.41 12.41
CA HIS A 19 10.77 48.17 11.04
C HIS A 19 10.88 46.65 10.73
N ARG A 20 9.76 45.98 10.39
CA ARG A 20 9.82 44.65 9.76
C ARG A 20 8.78 44.58 8.64
N GLN A 21 9.24 44.98 7.46
CA GLN A 21 8.61 44.66 6.19
C GLN A 21 8.47 43.14 6.05
N THR A 22 7.29 42.74 5.59
CA THR A 22 6.81 41.38 5.40
C THR A 22 7.01 40.93 3.96
N VAL A 23 8.04 40.11 3.66
CA VAL A 23 7.97 39.00 2.69
C VAL A 23 9.23 38.12 2.82
N PRO A 24 9.17 36.78 2.63
CA PRO A 24 8.82 36.18 1.34
C PRO A 24 7.89 34.95 1.42
N HIS A 25 6.66 35.11 0.93
CA HIS A 25 5.66 34.06 0.74
C HIS A 25 5.78 33.38 -0.66
N ARG A 26 7.00 33.25 -1.21
CA ARG A 26 7.23 32.67 -2.55
C ARG A 26 7.94 31.31 -2.54
N THR A 27 8.54 30.92 -1.42
CA THR A 27 9.29 29.65 -1.33
C THR A 27 8.42 28.48 -0.88
N ALA A 28 7.51 28.73 0.07
CA ALA A 28 6.59 27.71 0.58
C ALA A 28 5.62 27.21 -0.51
N SER A 29 5.08 28.10 -1.35
CA SER A 29 4.21 27.69 -2.47
C SER A 29 4.94 26.91 -3.55
N ARG A 30 6.24 27.16 -3.78
CA ARG A 30 7.04 26.38 -4.75
C ARG A 30 7.40 25.00 -4.19
N LEU A 31 7.69 24.90 -2.90
CA LEU A 31 7.90 23.61 -2.23
C LEU A 31 6.62 22.78 -2.17
N LEU A 32 5.46 23.39 -1.89
CA LEU A 32 4.17 22.71 -1.91
C LEU A 32 3.78 22.26 -3.33
N ALA A 33 4.03 23.09 -4.34
CA ALA A 33 3.82 22.72 -5.74
C ALA A 33 4.79 21.62 -6.22
N ALA A 34 6.05 21.66 -5.81
CA ALA A 34 7.04 20.63 -6.12
C ALA A 34 6.76 19.32 -5.37
N ALA A 35 6.29 19.37 -4.12
CA ALA A 35 5.85 18.21 -3.36
C ALA A 35 4.59 17.58 -3.97
N ALA A 36 3.63 18.40 -4.42
CA ALA A 36 2.44 17.94 -5.14
C ALA A 36 2.78 17.32 -6.52
N ALA A 37 3.80 17.84 -7.21
CA ALA A 37 4.30 17.25 -8.46
C ALA A 37 5.06 15.93 -8.21
N ALA A 38 5.84 15.83 -7.13
CA ALA A 38 6.56 14.62 -6.76
C ALA A 38 5.64 13.50 -6.25
N ALA A 39 4.51 13.84 -5.61
CA ALA A 39 3.50 12.88 -5.16
C ALA A 39 2.71 12.24 -6.31
N ARG A 40 2.65 12.87 -7.50
CA ARG A 40 2.05 12.26 -8.70
C ARG A 40 2.93 11.21 -9.38
N SER A 41 4.21 11.12 -9.00
CA SER A 41 5.19 10.26 -9.68
C SER A 41 5.46 8.93 -8.96
N ARG A 42 4.92 8.69 -7.76
CA ARG A 42 5.13 7.44 -7.02
C ARG A 42 3.79 6.83 -6.64
N HIS A 43 3.47 5.69 -7.25
CA HIS A 43 2.24 4.92 -7.13
C HIS A 43 0.98 5.46 -7.82
N ALA A 44 0.91 5.27 -9.14
CA ALA A 44 -0.37 5.09 -9.83
C ALA A 44 -0.28 4.01 -10.92
N PRO A 45 -0.01 2.72 -10.59
CA PRO A 45 -0.16 1.67 -11.59
C PRO A 45 -1.63 1.38 -11.94
N PHE A 46 -2.60 1.94 -11.19
CA PHE A 46 -4.02 1.56 -11.32
C PHE A 46 -4.97 2.70 -11.70
N ALA A 47 -4.50 3.94 -11.83
CA ALA A 47 -5.34 5.05 -12.32
C ALA A 47 -5.39 5.05 -13.86
N ARG A 48 -5.75 3.90 -14.46
CA ARG A 48 -6.04 3.83 -15.89
C ARG A 48 -7.43 4.47 -16.06
N SER A 49 -7.51 5.56 -16.84
CA SER A 49 -8.77 6.28 -17.08
C SER A 49 -9.87 5.30 -17.52
N GLY A 50 -11.09 5.46 -17.03
CA GLY A 50 -12.22 4.60 -17.42
C GLY A 50 -12.46 4.57 -18.94
N SER A 51 -12.07 5.62 -19.66
CA SER A 51 -12.07 5.66 -21.13
C SER A 51 -11.06 4.71 -21.76
N ALA A 52 -9.87 4.54 -21.17
CA ALA A 52 -8.83 3.64 -21.66
C ALA A 52 -9.24 2.17 -21.46
N LEU A 53 -9.82 1.82 -20.30
CA LEU A 53 -10.37 0.48 -20.06
C LEU A 53 -11.48 0.11 -21.05
N ARG A 54 -12.33 1.08 -21.42
CA ARG A 54 -13.36 0.86 -22.44
C ARG A 54 -12.76 0.56 -23.80
N SER A 55 -11.71 1.27 -24.20
CA SER A 55 -10.98 0.99 -25.44
C SER A 55 -10.31 -0.38 -25.42
N ASP A 56 -9.70 -0.77 -24.30
CA ASP A 56 -9.09 -2.10 -24.14
C ASP A 56 -10.12 -3.22 -24.21
N LEU A 57 -11.31 -3.02 -23.61
CA LEU A 57 -12.40 -3.99 -23.64
C LEU A 57 -12.93 -4.20 -25.06
N MET A 58 -13.06 -3.13 -25.84
CA MET A 58 -13.44 -3.22 -27.26
C MET A 58 -12.36 -3.93 -28.09
N ALA A 59 -11.08 -3.65 -27.83
CA ALA A 59 -9.98 -4.33 -28.51
C ALA A 59 -9.92 -5.82 -28.15
N LEU A 60 -10.19 -6.16 -26.88
CA LEU A 60 -10.28 -7.55 -26.42
C LEU A 60 -11.44 -8.28 -27.08
N ASP A 61 -12.63 -7.67 -27.17
CA ASP A 61 -13.80 -8.28 -27.81
C ASP A 61 -13.52 -8.61 -29.28
N ILE A 62 -12.94 -7.66 -30.02
CA ILE A 62 -12.53 -7.88 -31.42
C ILE A 62 -11.47 -8.99 -31.53
N GLN A 63 -10.45 -8.99 -30.66
CA GLN A 63 -9.45 -10.05 -30.65
C GLN A 63 -10.05 -11.42 -30.32
N LEU A 64 -11.00 -11.49 -29.39
CA LEU A 64 -11.68 -12.73 -29.02
C LEU A 64 -12.50 -13.29 -30.17
N GLN A 65 -13.27 -12.46 -30.86
CA GLN A 65 -14.05 -12.90 -32.03
C GLN A 65 -13.14 -13.47 -33.12
N ASN A 66 -12.05 -12.76 -33.43
CA ASN A 66 -11.07 -13.22 -34.43
C ASN A 66 -10.38 -14.51 -33.98
N TYR A 67 -10.04 -14.62 -32.70
CA TYR A 67 -9.42 -15.82 -32.13
C TYR A 67 -10.35 -17.03 -32.15
N ILE A 68 -11.65 -16.86 -31.87
CA ILE A 68 -12.63 -17.95 -31.90
C ILE A 68 -12.76 -18.51 -33.32
N VAL A 69 -12.85 -17.65 -34.32
CA VAL A 69 -12.93 -18.08 -35.73
C VAL A 69 -11.66 -18.82 -36.15
N ASP A 70 -10.49 -18.32 -35.74
CA ASP A 70 -9.20 -18.94 -36.04
C ASP A 70 -9.02 -20.30 -35.32
N LEU A 71 -9.48 -20.42 -34.08
CA LEU A 71 -9.49 -21.69 -33.34
C LEU A 71 -10.42 -22.72 -33.99
N GLN A 72 -11.63 -22.32 -34.39
CA GLN A 72 -12.60 -23.21 -35.04
C GLN A 72 -12.12 -23.70 -36.40
N SER A 73 -11.24 -22.95 -37.05
CA SER A 73 -10.65 -23.31 -38.33
C SER A 73 -9.43 -24.23 -38.20
N ASN A 74 -8.98 -24.52 -36.96
CA ASN A 74 -7.73 -25.19 -36.70
C ASN A 74 -7.93 -26.42 -35.82
N ASP A 75 -7.93 -27.60 -36.45
CA ASP A 75 -8.16 -28.89 -35.78
C ASP A 75 -7.21 -29.14 -34.60
N MET A 76 -6.02 -28.53 -34.60
CA MET A 76 -5.03 -28.60 -33.52
C MET A 76 -5.52 -28.09 -32.16
N PHE A 77 -6.61 -27.31 -32.14
CA PHE A 77 -7.19 -26.74 -30.92
C PHE A 77 -8.51 -27.41 -30.51
N LEU A 78 -9.06 -28.32 -31.31
CA LEU A 78 -10.34 -28.99 -31.03
C LEU A 78 -10.21 -30.11 -29.99
N GLU A 79 -9.01 -30.68 -29.83
CA GLU A 79 -8.75 -31.82 -28.94
C GLU A 79 -8.09 -31.43 -27.59
N LEU A 80 -8.17 -30.16 -27.19
CA LEU A 80 -7.52 -29.69 -25.96
C LEU A 80 -8.31 -30.09 -24.71
N ASN A 81 -7.65 -30.75 -23.76
CA ASN A 81 -8.29 -31.23 -22.53
C ASN A 81 -8.27 -30.22 -21.38
N GLY A 82 -7.49 -29.14 -21.48
CA GLY A 82 -7.28 -28.20 -20.38
C GLY A 82 -6.80 -26.82 -20.82
N ILE A 83 -6.96 -25.85 -19.93
CA ILE A 83 -6.54 -24.45 -20.15
C ILE A 83 -5.01 -24.29 -20.09
N ASP A 84 -4.32 -25.20 -19.40
CA ASP A 84 -2.87 -25.33 -19.42
C ASP A 84 -2.35 -25.78 -20.78
N GLU A 85 -3.05 -26.74 -21.41
CA GLU A 85 -2.72 -27.22 -22.75
C GLU A 85 -2.99 -26.15 -23.82
N LEU A 86 -4.09 -25.42 -23.68
CA LEU A 86 -4.40 -24.24 -24.48
C LEU A 86 -3.27 -23.20 -24.38
N ALA A 87 -2.85 -22.85 -23.16
CA ALA A 87 -1.79 -21.85 -22.96
C ALA A 87 -0.47 -22.27 -23.63
N ARG A 88 -0.12 -23.56 -23.55
CA ARG A 88 1.07 -24.11 -24.22
C ARG A 88 0.94 -24.03 -25.75
N LYS A 89 -0.21 -24.45 -26.29
CA LYS A 89 -0.47 -24.43 -27.74
C LYS A 89 -0.51 -23.03 -28.33
N MET A 90 -0.98 -22.04 -27.56
CA MET A 90 -0.94 -20.63 -27.97
C MET A 90 0.49 -20.14 -28.18
N VAL A 91 1.44 -20.57 -27.34
CA VAL A 91 2.87 -20.21 -27.49
C VAL A 91 3.53 -20.98 -28.63
N GLU A 92 3.23 -22.27 -28.76
CA GLU A 92 3.77 -23.11 -29.85
C GLU A 92 3.36 -22.62 -31.24
N THR A 93 2.20 -21.98 -31.36
CA THR A 93 1.66 -21.47 -32.63
C THR A 93 1.83 -19.96 -32.80
N GLU A 94 2.63 -19.32 -31.94
CA GLU A 94 2.90 -17.86 -31.94
C GLU A 94 1.62 -16.99 -31.86
N LYS A 95 0.53 -17.59 -31.36
CA LYS A 95 -0.75 -16.90 -31.13
C LYS A 95 -0.72 -16.01 -29.91
N ASP A 96 0.24 -16.19 -29.01
CA ASP A 96 0.49 -15.31 -27.87
C ASP A 96 0.91 -13.90 -28.29
N VAL A 97 1.62 -13.77 -29.42
CA VAL A 97 2.01 -12.48 -30.02
C VAL A 97 0.88 -11.91 -30.88
N THR A 98 0.13 -12.78 -31.57
CA THR A 98 -0.98 -12.38 -32.45
C THR A 98 -2.20 -11.89 -31.67
N TYR A 99 -2.51 -12.55 -30.54
CA TYR A 99 -3.65 -12.25 -29.67
C TYR A 99 -3.21 -11.98 -28.23
N PRO A 100 -2.46 -10.88 -27.98
CA PRO A 100 -1.85 -10.59 -26.68
C PRO A 100 -2.88 -10.41 -25.56
N LEU A 101 -4.07 -9.87 -25.84
CA LEU A 101 -5.10 -9.67 -24.82
C LEU A 101 -5.76 -10.99 -24.42
N VAL A 102 -5.94 -11.91 -25.39
CA VAL A 102 -6.48 -13.25 -25.13
C VAL A 102 -5.48 -14.08 -24.32
N TYR A 103 -4.20 -14.06 -24.71
CA TYR A 103 -3.15 -14.75 -23.97
C TYR A 103 -3.00 -14.21 -22.54
N LEU A 104 -3.12 -12.89 -22.35
CA LEU A 104 -3.14 -12.28 -21.02
C LEU A 104 -4.31 -12.82 -20.19
N LEU A 105 -5.50 -12.97 -20.77
CA LEU A 105 -6.66 -13.52 -20.07
C LEU A 105 -6.43 -14.96 -19.62
N VAL A 106 -5.89 -15.81 -20.50
CA VAL A 106 -5.54 -17.20 -20.17
C VAL A 106 -4.50 -17.26 -19.04
N LYS A 107 -3.48 -16.39 -19.10
CA LYS A 107 -2.46 -16.26 -18.06
C LYS A 107 -3.06 -15.82 -16.72
N LEU A 108 -4.02 -14.90 -16.72
CA LEU A 108 -4.73 -14.49 -15.52
C LEU A 108 -5.52 -15.66 -14.94
N VAL A 109 -6.28 -16.39 -15.74
CA VAL A 109 -7.05 -17.57 -15.28
C VAL A 109 -6.14 -18.62 -14.65
N LEU A 110 -4.94 -18.85 -15.20
CA LEU A 110 -3.96 -19.79 -14.63
C LEU A 110 -3.32 -19.29 -13.32
N THR A 111 -3.13 -17.99 -13.16
CA THR A 111 -2.46 -17.40 -11.99
C THR A 111 -3.42 -17.06 -10.85
N LEU A 112 -4.70 -16.84 -11.16
CA LEU A 112 -5.75 -16.55 -10.18
C LEU A 112 -5.85 -17.61 -9.07
N PRO A 113 -5.90 -18.93 -9.35
CA PRO A 113 -5.95 -19.96 -8.31
C PRO A 113 -4.75 -19.91 -7.35
N VAL A 114 -3.56 -19.62 -7.88
CA VAL A 114 -2.34 -19.51 -7.07
C VAL A 114 -2.38 -18.28 -6.17
N ALA A 115 -2.85 -17.15 -6.71
CA ALA A 115 -3.05 -15.93 -5.93
C ALA A 115 -4.11 -16.15 -4.83
N THR A 116 -5.26 -16.73 -5.17
CA THR A 116 -6.33 -17.05 -4.24
C THR A 116 -5.86 -18.00 -3.14
N ALA A 117 -5.17 -19.09 -3.48
CA ALA A 117 -4.63 -20.02 -2.49
C ALA A 117 -3.61 -19.36 -1.56
N THR A 118 -2.79 -18.43 -2.05
CA THR A 118 -1.82 -17.68 -1.23
C THR A 118 -2.53 -16.73 -0.27
N VAL A 119 -3.58 -16.05 -0.74
CA VAL A 119 -4.41 -15.18 0.09
C VAL A 119 -5.13 -16.03 1.14
N GLU A 120 -5.82 -17.10 0.76
CA GLU A 120 -6.48 -18.00 1.70
C GLU A 120 -5.53 -18.59 2.74
N ARG A 121 -4.32 -19.01 2.32
CA ARG A 121 -3.29 -19.53 3.24
C ARG A 121 -2.82 -18.45 4.21
N SER A 122 -2.58 -17.23 3.76
CA SER A 122 -2.15 -16.13 4.65
C SER A 122 -3.26 -15.68 5.61
N PHE A 123 -4.50 -15.60 5.13
CA PHE A 123 -5.66 -15.34 5.98
C PHE A 123 -5.94 -16.46 6.97
N SER A 124 -5.75 -17.73 6.56
CA SER A 124 -5.88 -18.89 7.44
C SER A 124 -4.79 -18.89 8.51
N ALA A 125 -3.53 -18.64 8.15
CA ALA A 125 -2.43 -18.50 9.11
C ALA A 125 -2.70 -17.36 10.10
N MET A 126 -3.17 -16.21 9.62
CA MET A 126 -3.55 -15.08 10.47
C MET A 126 -4.71 -15.42 11.41
N LYS A 127 -5.73 -16.12 10.90
CA LYS A 127 -6.87 -16.59 11.70
C LYS A 127 -6.44 -17.63 12.74
N TYR A 128 -5.54 -18.54 12.37
CA TYR A 128 -4.96 -19.53 13.27
C TYR A 128 -4.12 -18.86 14.36
N ILE A 129 -3.25 -17.92 14.01
CA ILE A 129 -2.45 -17.13 14.97
C ILE A 129 -3.38 -16.35 15.90
N LYS A 130 -4.35 -15.59 15.38
CA LYS A 130 -5.32 -14.85 16.20
C LYS A 130 -6.13 -15.76 17.13
N ASN A 131 -6.57 -16.92 16.65
CA ASN A 131 -7.36 -17.86 17.46
C ASN A 131 -6.51 -18.60 18.49
N LEU A 132 -5.32 -19.07 18.13
CA LEU A 132 -4.38 -19.74 19.04
C LEU A 132 -3.88 -18.77 20.11
N LEU A 133 -3.55 -17.54 19.72
CA LEU A 133 -3.14 -16.47 20.64
C LEU A 133 -4.29 -16.09 21.56
N ARG A 134 -5.51 -15.82 21.09
CA ARG A 134 -6.65 -15.54 21.98
C ARG A 134 -7.01 -16.70 22.92
N ASN A 135 -6.84 -17.94 22.49
CA ASN A 135 -7.06 -19.10 23.36
C ASN A 135 -5.94 -19.33 24.39
N ARG A 136 -4.76 -18.70 24.28
CA ARG A 136 -3.63 -18.88 25.21
C ARG A 136 -3.10 -17.60 25.89
N MET A 137 -3.36 -16.42 25.32
CA MET A 137 -2.79 -15.11 25.68
C MET A 137 -3.83 -14.00 25.43
N GLY A 138 -4.04 -13.13 26.42
CA GLY A 138 -5.01 -12.04 26.31
C GLY A 138 -4.65 -11.01 25.23
N ASP A 139 -5.65 -10.25 24.75
CA ASP A 139 -5.52 -9.27 23.66
C ASP A 139 -4.38 -8.26 23.87
N GLN A 140 -4.08 -7.91 25.12
CA GLN A 140 -2.96 -7.01 25.48
C GLN A 140 -1.60 -7.60 25.11
N TRP A 141 -1.36 -8.89 25.39
CA TRP A 141 -0.08 -9.54 25.13
C TRP A 141 0.20 -9.63 23.62
N MET A 142 -0.85 -9.82 22.83
CA MET A 142 -0.76 -9.79 21.36
C MET A 142 -0.44 -8.39 20.84
N ASN A 143 -1.01 -7.34 21.43
CA ASN A 143 -0.67 -5.95 21.07
C ASN A 143 0.82 -5.68 21.35
N ASP A 144 1.30 -6.08 22.52
CA ASP A 144 2.70 -5.92 22.92
C ASP A 144 3.64 -6.68 21.96
N CYS A 145 3.33 -7.92 21.57
CA CYS A 145 4.13 -8.68 20.59
C CYS A 145 4.14 -8.06 19.19
N LEU A 146 3.01 -7.51 18.73
CA LEU A 146 2.93 -6.85 17.43
C LEU A 146 3.74 -5.56 17.40
N VAL A 147 3.73 -4.79 18.51
CA VAL A 147 4.58 -3.61 18.67
C VAL A 147 6.06 -4.00 18.58
N THR A 148 6.49 -5.05 19.30
CA THR A 148 7.88 -5.55 19.21
C THR A 148 8.27 -6.02 17.81
N TYR A 149 7.34 -6.62 17.06
CA TYR A 149 7.61 -7.07 15.68
C TYR A 149 7.76 -5.88 14.71
N ILE A 150 6.92 -4.85 14.86
CA ILE A 150 7.01 -3.62 14.07
C ILE A 150 8.28 -2.83 14.41
N GLU A 151 8.66 -2.81 15.68
CA GLU A 151 9.88 -2.18 16.19
C GLU A 151 11.07 -3.15 16.23
N SER A 152 11.08 -4.17 15.36
CA SER A 152 12.12 -5.21 15.36
C SER A 152 13.54 -4.64 15.21
N ASP A 153 13.71 -3.59 14.42
CA ASP A 153 14.99 -2.88 14.29
C ASP A 153 15.52 -2.33 15.63
N VAL A 154 14.60 -1.86 16.48
CA VAL A 154 14.93 -1.37 17.83
C VAL A 154 15.12 -2.54 18.78
N PHE A 155 14.31 -3.58 18.67
CA PHE A 155 14.42 -4.79 19.48
C PHE A 155 15.75 -5.52 19.25
N ASP A 156 16.21 -5.64 18.01
CA ASP A 156 17.47 -6.29 17.64
C ASP A 156 18.70 -5.48 18.11
N SER A 157 18.53 -4.19 18.40
CA SER A 157 19.58 -3.34 18.98
C SER A 157 19.76 -3.55 20.50
N ILE A 158 18.84 -4.25 21.16
CA ILE A 158 18.89 -4.53 22.59
C ILE A 158 19.76 -5.77 22.83
N ASP A 159 20.79 -5.64 23.66
CA ASP A 159 21.65 -6.76 24.02
C ASP A 159 20.89 -7.82 24.85
N ASN A 160 21.01 -9.08 24.42
CA ASN A 160 20.39 -10.22 25.09
C ASN A 160 20.86 -10.38 26.54
N GLU A 161 22.11 -10.01 26.83
CA GLU A 161 22.65 -10.04 28.19
C GLU A 161 21.95 -9.00 29.09
N ALA A 162 21.63 -7.82 28.56
CA ALA A 162 20.88 -6.80 29.27
C ALA A 162 19.42 -7.23 29.54
N ILE A 163 18.79 -7.94 28.59
CA ILE A 163 17.45 -8.54 28.79
C ILE A 163 17.51 -9.59 29.89
N MET A 164 18.53 -10.45 29.87
CA MET A 164 18.71 -11.54 30.83
C MET A 164 18.97 -10.99 32.24
N GLN A 165 19.86 -10.01 32.39
CA GLN A 165 20.12 -9.34 33.66
C GLN A 165 18.88 -8.64 34.20
N ARG A 166 18.10 -7.96 33.35
CA ARG A 166 16.85 -7.32 33.77
C ARG A 166 15.79 -8.34 34.19
N TYR A 167 15.69 -9.47 33.48
CA TYR A 167 14.78 -10.56 33.85
C TYR A 167 15.18 -11.23 35.17
N GLN A 168 16.47 -11.45 35.39
CA GLN A 168 16.99 -11.97 36.65
C GLN A 168 16.80 -10.97 37.80
N ALA A 169 17.01 -9.67 37.56
CA ALA A 169 16.76 -8.60 38.53
C ALA A 169 15.28 -8.47 38.91
N MET A 170 14.36 -8.87 38.02
CA MET A 170 12.92 -8.95 38.33
C MET A 170 12.56 -10.10 39.28
N LYS A 171 13.50 -10.94 39.71
CA LYS A 171 13.18 -12.13 40.52
C LYS A 171 13.04 -11.82 42.01
N THR A 172 11.81 -11.48 42.38
CA THR A 172 11.14 -12.10 43.54
C THR A 172 9.68 -12.38 43.20
N ARG A 173 9.43 -13.34 42.30
CA ARG A 173 8.14 -14.05 42.29
C ARG A 173 8.40 -15.44 42.80
N ARG A 174 7.99 -15.66 44.05
CA ARG A 174 8.16 -16.90 44.80
C ARG A 174 7.55 -18.05 44.01
N ARG A 175 8.33 -19.11 43.86
CA ARG A 175 7.86 -20.46 43.56
C ARG A 175 6.99 -20.84 44.77
N ILE A 176 5.67 -20.77 44.63
CA ILE A 176 4.77 -21.42 45.58
C ILE A 176 4.70 -22.86 45.06
N LEU A 177 5.42 -23.75 45.76
CA LEU A 177 5.19 -25.20 45.71
C LEU A 177 3.92 -25.51 46.50
#